data_AF-A0A9Q1BZG6-F1
#
_entry.id   AF-A0A9Q1BZG6-F1
#
_cell.length_a   1.000
_cell.length_b   1.000
_cell.length_c   1.000
_cell.angle_alpha   90.00
_cell.angle_beta   90.00
_cell.angle_gamma   90.00
#
_symmetry.space_group_name_H-M   'P 1'
#
loop_
_entity.id
_entity.type
_entity.pdbx_description
1 polymer ?
#
loop_
_entity_poly.entity_id
_entity_poly.type
_entity_poly.pdbx_seq_one_letter_code
_entity_poly.pdbx_strand_id
1 'polypeptide(L)'
;MHDIWVADIDVDALLGYDFLQRYNCTIDAVKGEVKVCGLQHDSIDEEHTGGRVVIAKTIVVPPESESVVAARVSDVTWAQEPAVVECNAKFVKCHQIMLAKVLVDPSREVVP
;
A
#
# COMPACT_ATOMS: atom_id res chain seq x y z
N MET A 1 8.91 9.79 14.40
CA MET A 1 9.36 9.45 13.05
C MET A 1 9.68 7.97 13.07
N HIS A 2 8.90 7.16 12.37
CA HIS A 2 9.14 5.72 12.25
C HIS A 2 9.32 5.45 10.77
N ASP A 3 10.51 4.98 10.39
CA ASP A 3 10.80 4.60 9.02
C ASP A 3 10.13 3.25 8.76
N ILE A 4 8.99 3.29 8.08
CA ILE A 4 8.29 2.09 7.63
C ILE A 4 8.81 1.79 6.23
N TRP A 5 9.63 0.74 6.14
CA TRP A 5 10.14 0.23 4.87
C TRP A 5 9.14 -0.80 4.35
N VAL A 6 8.36 -0.42 3.33
CA VAL A 6 7.47 -1.35 2.62
C VAL A 6 8.25 -1.85 1.40
N ALA A 7 8.71 -3.09 1.46
CA ALA A 7 9.28 -3.77 0.29
C ALA A 7 8.13 -4.33 -0.56
N ASP A 8 8.16 -4.10 -1.87
CA ASP A 8 7.33 -4.81 -2.83
C ASP A 8 7.96 -6.19 -3.02
N ILE A 9 7.45 -7.20 -2.32
CA ILE A 9 8.00 -8.55 -2.33
C ILE A 9 7.22 -9.39 -3.34
N ASP A 10 7.78 -9.55 -4.54
CA ASP A 10 7.24 -10.37 -5.63
C ASP A 10 7.72 -11.85 -5.53
N VAL A 11 8.24 -12.24 -4.37
CA VAL A 11 8.96 -13.50 -4.13
C VAL A 11 8.45 -14.14 -2.84
N ASP A 12 8.50 -15.47 -2.75
CA ASP A 12 8.19 -16.21 -1.52
C ASP A 12 8.94 -15.59 -0.32
N ALA A 13 8.17 -14.94 0.56
CA ALA A 13 8.73 -14.23 1.70
C ALA A 13 8.93 -15.20 2.87
N LEU A 14 10.16 -15.28 3.38
CA LEU A 14 10.43 -15.97 4.64
C LEU A 14 10.17 -15.01 5.80
N LEU A 15 9.17 -15.33 6.62
CA LEU A 15 8.91 -14.57 7.85
C LEU A 15 9.76 -15.12 8.99
N GLY A 16 10.61 -14.27 9.56
CA GLY A 16 11.51 -14.64 10.65
C GLY A 16 10.76 -15.05 11.92
N TYR A 17 11.29 -16.04 12.65
CA TYR A 17 10.68 -16.50 13.91
C TYR A 17 10.64 -15.41 14.99
N ASP A 18 11.66 -14.56 15.02
CA ASP A 18 11.73 -13.37 15.87
C ASP A 18 10.59 -12.39 15.59
N PHE A 19 10.23 -12.20 14.31
CA PHE A 19 9.09 -11.40 13.91
C PHE A 19 7.78 -12.04 14.38
N LEU A 20 7.61 -13.36 14.17
CA LEU A 20 6.44 -14.10 14.63
C LEU A 20 6.22 -13.92 16.13
N GLN A 21 7.28 -14.07 16.91
CA GLN A 21 7.22 -13.93 18.37
C GLN A 21 6.94 -12.49 18.79
N ARG A 22 7.62 -11.51 18.18
CA ARG A 22 7.52 -10.10 18.54
C ARG A 22 6.13 -9.51 18.28
N TYR A 23 5.50 -9.90 17.19
CA TYR A 23 4.22 -9.36 16.75
C TYR A 23 3.06 -10.35 16.94
N ASN A 24 3.26 -11.44 17.68
CA ASN A 24 2.26 -12.48 17.94
C ASN A 24 1.58 -12.95 16.65
N CYS A 25 2.39 -13.28 15.65
CA CYS A 25 1.90 -13.74 14.35
C CYS A 25 1.77 -15.27 14.34
N THR A 26 0.67 -15.76 13.73
CA THR A 26 0.41 -17.19 13.54
C THR A 26 0.19 -17.45 12.06
N ILE A 27 0.91 -18.41 11.48
CA ILE A 27 0.72 -18.85 10.10
C ILE A 27 0.14 -20.27 10.13
N ASP A 28 -1.07 -20.44 9.58
CA ASP A 28 -1.65 -21.75 9.30
C ASP A 28 -1.46 -22.06 7.81
N ALA A 29 -0.36 -22.75 7.49
CA ALA A 29 -0.03 -23.09 6.11
C ALA A 29 -1.01 -24.09 5.46
N VAL A 30 -1.77 -24.85 6.26
CA VAL A 30 -2.76 -25.82 5.74
C VAL A 30 -4.01 -25.08 5.28
N LYS A 31 -4.41 -24.04 6.01
CA LYS A 31 -5.57 -23.20 5.66
C LYS A 31 -5.23 -22.00 4.79
N GLY A 32 -3.94 -21.64 4.67
CA GLY A 32 -3.51 -20.43 3.99
C GLY A 32 -3.84 -19.15 4.77
N GLU A 33 -3.96 -19.24 6.10
CA GLU A 33 -4.35 -18.12 6.96
C GLU A 33 -3.14 -17.53 7.67
N VAL A 34 -3.08 -16.19 7.76
CA VAL A 34 -2.08 -15.48 8.55
C VAL A 34 -2.80 -14.57 9.55
N LYS A 35 -2.41 -14.69 10.82
CA LYS A 35 -2.83 -13.78 11.89
C LYS A 35 -1.64 -12.93 12.29
N VAL A 36 -1.83 -11.62 12.42
CA VAL A 36 -0.81 -10.68 12.89
C VAL A 36 -1.38 -9.96 14.10
N CYS A 37 -0.62 -9.87 15.19
CA CYS A 37 -1.09 -9.29 16.45
C CYS A 37 -2.37 -9.96 16.99
N GLY A 38 -2.57 -11.25 16.70
CA GLY A 38 -3.79 -11.99 17.07
C GLY A 38 -5.06 -11.63 16.28
N LEU A 39 -4.98 -10.68 15.34
CA LEU A 39 -6.07 -10.36 14.43
C LEU A 39 -5.99 -11.28 13.20
N GLN A 40 -7.11 -11.93 12.90
CA GLN A 40 -7.27 -12.67 11.66
C GLN A 40 -7.55 -11.66 10.55
N HIS A 41 -6.65 -11.59 9.58
CA HIS A 41 -6.95 -10.92 8.32
C HIS A 41 -7.62 -11.96 7.44
N ASP A 42 -8.92 -11.79 7.21
CA ASP A 42 -9.61 -12.56 6.19
C ASP A 42 -8.95 -12.29 4.84
N SER A 43 -8.91 -13.31 3.98
CA SER A 43 -8.53 -13.19 2.58
C SER A 43 -9.19 -11.93 2.03
N ILE A 44 -8.39 -11.03 1.44
CA ILE A 44 -8.88 -9.81 0.81
C ILE A 44 -9.75 -10.26 -0.36
N ASP A 45 -11.03 -10.49 -0.12
CA ASP A 45 -12.02 -10.62 -1.18
C ASP A 45 -12.01 -9.28 -1.92
N GLU A 46 -11.82 -9.35 -3.24
CA GLU A 46 -11.57 -8.24 -4.17
C GLU A 46 -12.80 -7.33 -4.37
N GLU A 47 -13.57 -7.02 -3.33
CA GLU A 47 -14.47 -5.87 -3.35
C GLU A 47 -13.61 -4.61 -3.29
N HIS A 48 -13.26 -4.10 -4.48
CA HIS A 48 -12.48 -2.90 -4.67
C HIS A 48 -13.24 -1.66 -4.14
N THR A 49 -13.30 -1.46 -2.83
CA THR A 49 -13.59 -0.16 -2.21
C THR A 49 -12.36 0.73 -2.38
N GLY A 50 -12.14 1.21 -3.61
CA GLY A 50 -11.00 2.03 -4.00
C GLY A 50 -11.38 3.48 -4.27
N GLY A 51 -10.61 4.43 -3.71
CA GLY A 51 -10.76 5.86 -3.97
C GLY A 51 -9.83 6.32 -5.09
N ARG A 52 -10.18 7.42 -5.77
CA ARG A 52 -9.31 7.95 -6.85
C ARG A 52 -8.33 8.97 -6.28
N VAL A 53 -7.04 8.70 -6.41
CA VAL A 53 -5.99 9.66 -6.05
C VAL A 53 -5.62 10.52 -7.26
N VAL A 54 -5.45 11.83 -7.05
CA VAL A 54 -5.14 12.80 -8.10
C VAL A 54 -3.98 13.68 -7.63
N ILE A 55 -2.95 13.84 -8.47
CA ILE A 55 -1.82 14.73 -8.17
C ILE A 55 -2.33 16.16 -8.03
N ALA A 56 -1.93 16.84 -6.95
CA ALA A 56 -2.46 18.16 -6.60
C ALA A 56 -2.07 19.26 -7.59
N LYS A 57 -0.98 19.06 -8.36
CA LYS A 57 -0.40 20.03 -9.29
C LYS A 57 0.22 19.31 -10.49
N THR A 58 0.25 19.96 -11.64
CA THR A 58 1.04 19.45 -12.77
C THR A 58 2.54 19.52 -12.44
N ILE A 59 3.23 18.41 -12.68
CA ILE A 59 4.67 18.25 -12.45
C ILE A 59 5.35 17.77 -13.73
N VAL A 60 6.67 17.95 -13.80
CA VAL A 60 7.52 17.33 -14.80
C VAL A 60 8.49 16.42 -14.04
N VAL A 61 8.46 15.12 -14.34
CA VAL A 61 9.41 14.14 -13.79
C VAL A 61 10.46 13.87 -14.87
N PRO A 62 11.73 14.24 -14.66
CA PRO A 62 12.81 13.92 -15.58
C PRO A 62 12.99 12.41 -15.80
N PRO A 63 13.57 11.99 -16.93
CA PRO A 63 13.97 10.60 -17.14
C PRO A 63 14.89 10.11 -16.02
N GLU A 64 14.74 8.84 -15.62
CA GLU A 64 15.57 8.17 -14.61
C GLU A 64 15.63 8.89 -13.25
N SER A 65 14.58 9.65 -12.91
CA SER A 65 14.48 10.38 -11.65
C SER A 65 13.34 9.89 -10.78
N GLU A 66 13.47 10.12 -9.47
CA GLU A 66 12.45 9.85 -8.47
C GLU A 66 11.92 11.18 -7.92
N SER A 67 10.61 11.27 -7.70
CA SER A 67 9.97 12.46 -7.14
C SER A 67 8.78 12.08 -6.27
N VAL A 68 8.71 12.69 -5.09
CA VAL A 68 7.57 12.60 -4.17
C VAL A 68 6.66 13.80 -4.41
N VAL A 69 5.38 13.55 -4.65
CA VAL A 69 4.45 14.61 -5.09
C VAL A 69 3.15 14.59 -4.32
N ALA A 70 2.76 15.76 -3.83
CA ALA A 70 1.50 15.91 -3.13
C ALA A 70 0.32 15.52 -4.03
N ALA A 71 -0.47 14.56 -3.57
CA ALA A 71 -1.71 14.14 -4.18
C ALA A 71 -2.89 14.34 -3.22
N ARG A 72 -4.10 14.36 -3.79
CA ARG A 72 -5.36 14.50 -3.08
C ARG A 72 -6.22 13.28 -3.35
N VAL A 73 -6.90 12.80 -2.32
CA VAL A 73 -7.85 11.71 -2.46
C VAL A 73 -9.21 12.30 -2.85
N SER A 74 -9.73 11.91 -4.00
CA SER A 74 -11.06 12.30 -4.47
C SER A 74 -12.07 11.23 -4.05
N ASP A 75 -13.18 11.69 -3.45
CA ASP A 75 -14.32 10.86 -3.02
C ASP A 75 -13.95 9.73 -2.04
N VAL A 76 -13.59 10.10 -0.80
CA VAL A 76 -13.44 9.14 0.30
C VAL A 76 -14.73 9.10 1.10
N THR A 77 -15.54 8.07 0.87
CA THR A 77 -16.69 7.74 1.74
C THR A 77 -16.37 6.63 2.74
N TRP A 78 -15.16 6.06 2.70
CA TRP A 78 -14.78 4.90 3.50
C TRP A 78 -13.52 5.11 4.35
N ALA A 79 -13.69 4.71 5.61
CA ALA A 79 -12.74 4.27 6.65
C ALA A 79 -11.57 5.18 7.09
N GLN A 80 -11.50 5.33 8.41
CA GLN A 80 -10.39 5.86 9.24
C GLN A 80 -9.17 4.91 9.24
N GLU A 81 -9.06 4.01 8.28
CA GLU A 81 -8.05 2.95 8.24
C GLU A 81 -6.96 3.27 7.22
N PRO A 82 -5.71 2.85 7.46
CA PRO A 82 -4.63 3.02 6.50
C PRO A 82 -4.97 2.35 5.15
N ALA A 83 -4.75 3.08 4.06
CA ALA A 83 -5.00 2.63 2.69
C ALA A 83 -3.69 2.55 1.91
N VAL A 84 -3.64 1.71 0.88
CA VAL A 84 -2.49 1.63 -0.03
C VAL A 84 -2.78 2.45 -1.29
N VAL A 85 -1.88 3.36 -1.63
CA VAL A 85 -1.90 4.03 -2.94
C VAL A 85 -1.12 3.17 -3.92
N GLU A 86 -1.78 2.82 -5.02
CA GLU A 86 -1.18 2.06 -6.10
C GLU A 86 -1.55 2.67 -7.46
N CYS A 87 -0.78 2.30 -8.48
CA CYS A 87 -1.00 2.76 -9.84
C CYS A 87 -1.94 1.82 -10.57
N ASN A 88 -2.93 2.37 -11.27
CA ASN A 88 -3.72 1.58 -12.22
C ASN A 88 -2.81 1.08 -13.36
N ALA A 89 -2.93 -0.20 -13.73
CA ALA A 89 -2.18 -0.81 -14.83
C ALA A 89 -2.27 -0.03 -16.16
N LYS A 90 -3.38 0.66 -16.43
CA LYS A 90 -3.53 1.55 -17.60
C LYS A 90 -2.63 2.78 -17.51
N PHE A 91 -2.45 3.36 -16.32
CA PHE A 91 -1.61 4.54 -16.12
C PHE A 91 -0.15 4.22 -16.40
N VAL A 92 0.34 3.10 -15.85
CA VAL A 92 1.71 2.61 -16.07
C VAL A 92 1.98 2.36 -17.55
N LYS A 93 1.04 1.68 -18.24
CA LYS A 93 1.14 1.39 -19.68
C LYS A 93 1.21 2.65 -20.55
N CYS A 94 0.50 3.71 -20.18
CA CYS A 94 0.43 4.92 -21.00
C CYS A 94 1.56 5.92 -20.74
N HIS A 95 2.14 5.96 -19.53
CA HIS A 95 3.06 7.03 -19.14
C HIS A 95 4.50 6.58 -18.91
N GLN A 96 4.80 5.26 -18.92
CA GLN A 96 6.13 4.73 -18.58
C GLN A 96 6.65 5.23 -17.22
N ILE A 97 5.72 5.54 -16.31
CA ILE A 97 6.00 5.97 -14.94
C ILE A 97 5.75 4.77 -14.03
N MET A 98 6.68 4.54 -13.10
CA MET A 98 6.48 3.63 -11.98
C MET A 98 6.05 4.45 -10.77
N LEU A 99 5.09 3.93 -10.01
CA LEU A 99 4.64 4.52 -8.76
C LEU A 99 4.89 3.50 -7.65
N ALA A 100 5.60 3.91 -6.61
CA ALA A 100 5.80 3.08 -5.44
C ALA A 100 4.46 2.87 -4.73
N LYS A 101 4.20 1.65 -4.26
CA LYS A 101 3.08 1.38 -3.38
C LYS A 101 3.37 2.03 -2.03
N VAL A 102 2.46 2.89 -1.57
CA VAL A 102 2.65 3.63 -0.31
C VAL A 102 1.45 3.42 0.60
N LEU A 103 1.72 3.12 1.87
CA LEU A 103 0.70 3.10 2.91
C LEU A 103 0.43 4.54 3.37
N VAL A 104 -0.79 4.99 3.19
CA VAL A 104 -1.24 6.36 3.52
C VAL A 104 -2.41 6.31 4.49
N ASP A 105 -2.57 7.37 5.26
CA ASP A 105 -3.79 7.61 6.03
C ASP A 105 -4.76 8.42 5.16
N PRO A 106 -5.86 7.83 4.67
CA PRO A 106 -6.82 8.49 3.78
C PRO A 106 -7.60 9.61 4.47
N SER A 107 -7.55 9.69 5.81
CA SER A 107 -8.11 10.81 6.57
C SER A 107 -7.33 12.11 6.33
N ARG A 108 -6.13 12.03 5.74
CA ARG A 108 -5.32 13.20 5.39
C ARG A 108 -5.74 13.72 4.02
N GLU A 109 -6.03 15.02 3.94
CA GLU A 109 -6.38 15.69 2.69
C GLU A 109 -5.27 15.63 1.62
N VAL A 110 -4.03 15.51 2.07
CA VAL A 110 -2.84 15.44 1.21
C VAL A 110 -2.04 14.19 1.55
N VAL A 111 -1.79 13.39 0.52
CA VAL A 111 -0.97 12.17 0.59
C VAL A 111 0.29 12.34 -0.28
N PRO A 112 1.43 11.75 0.11
CA PRO A 112 2.68 11.83 -0.63
C PRO A 112 2.71 10.95 -1.90
#